data_AF-A0AA35CMU2-F1
#
_entry.id   AF-A0AA35CMU2-F1
#
_cell.length_a   1.000
_cell.length_b   1.000
_cell.length_c   1.000
_cell.angle_alpha   90.00
_cell.angle_beta   90.00
_cell.angle_gamma   90.00
#
_symmetry.space_group_name_H-M   'P 1'
#
loop_
_entity.id
_entity.type
_entity.pdbx_description
1 polymer ?
#
loop_
_entity_poly.entity_id
_entity_poly.type
_entity_poly.pdbx_seq_one_letter_code
_entity_poly.pdbx_strand_id
1 'polypeptide(L)'
;MDDVDTRAADVPAAPAGALARPEEIFVERWNLQHRLQHLALAVSMVGLLTTGLSIKYAYTGWAPRVIALLGGFRSTLVLHKASAVLLILVALYHLGFLLYHWRRGQVTWSMRPTRKDALDAVHHALYLLGLRRDPPRFDRYSYLEKFEYLAIFWGMVVMGLSGLALWFPEVAGRLAGRWVLDALRVVHSNEAFVALLSLAFGHFFMAHFHPAVFPSSPVWYSGRISLAHLAEEHPLELERLAEAGRLPSGWVEALGRPAGDPCHRLRGWRRALGVVELVIYSAIFYYLLLTFIPMLLA
;
A
#
# COMPACT_ATOMS: atom_id res chain seq x y z
N MET A 1 -4.92 -3.08 18.00
CA MET A 1 -5.53 -3.51 16.74
C MET A 1 -5.06 -4.92 16.46
N ASP A 2 -5.45 -5.89 17.31
CA ASP A 2 -5.27 -7.34 17.09
C ASP A 2 -6.39 -8.06 17.86
N ASP A 3 -7.62 -7.60 17.66
CA ASP A 3 -8.80 -8.43 17.85
C ASP A 3 -9.49 -8.51 16.49
N VAL A 4 -8.75 -9.05 15.50
CA VAL A 4 -9.47 -9.88 14.52
C VAL A 4 -9.94 -11.04 15.39
N ASP A 5 -11.22 -11.03 15.76
CA ASP A 5 -11.93 -12.24 16.18
C ASP A 5 -11.74 -13.19 14.99
N THR A 6 -10.67 -14.00 15.04
CA THR A 6 -10.42 -15.04 14.04
C THR A 6 -11.45 -16.12 14.34
N ARG A 7 -12.71 -15.80 14.07
CA ARG A 7 -13.64 -16.85 13.69
C ARG A 7 -12.96 -17.44 12.48
N ALA A 8 -12.52 -18.69 12.62
CA ALA A 8 -12.18 -19.50 11.47
C ALA A 8 -13.31 -19.25 10.48
N ALA A 9 -13.04 -18.52 9.39
CA ALA A 9 -14.01 -18.39 8.32
C ALA A 9 -14.42 -19.83 8.03
N ASP A 10 -15.71 -20.15 8.07
CA ASP A 10 -16.23 -21.49 7.80
C ASP A 10 -15.59 -21.99 6.50
N VAL A 11 -14.49 -22.73 6.64
CA VAL A 11 -13.82 -23.36 5.51
C VAL A 11 -14.81 -24.44 5.15
N PRO A 12 -15.42 -24.41 3.95
CA PRO A 12 -16.29 -25.49 3.53
C PRO A 12 -15.49 -26.78 3.70
N ALA A 13 -16.00 -27.69 4.53
CA ALA A 13 -15.33 -28.94 4.83
C ALA A 13 -14.93 -29.58 3.50
N ALA A 14 -13.62 -29.75 3.30
CA ALA A 14 -13.10 -30.34 2.08
C ALA A 14 -13.80 -31.70 1.88
N PRO A 15 -14.18 -32.06 0.64
CA PRO A 15 -14.84 -33.33 0.37
C PRO A 15 -14.03 -34.47 0.97
N ALA A 16 -14.71 -35.36 1.68
CA ALA A 16 -14.07 -36.42 2.47
C ALA A 16 -13.09 -37.22 1.61
N GLY A 17 -11.79 -37.11 1.91
CA GLY A 17 -10.70 -37.81 1.22
C GLY A 17 -9.68 -36.93 0.49
N ALA A 18 -9.99 -35.66 0.21
CA ALA A 18 -9.04 -34.72 -0.40
C ALA A 18 -8.67 -33.60 0.59
N LEU A 19 -7.50 -33.73 1.22
CA LEU A 19 -6.93 -32.69 2.08
C LEU A 19 -6.60 -31.45 1.25
N ALA A 20 -7.04 -30.27 1.70
CA ALA A 20 -6.83 -28.99 1.00
C ALA A 20 -5.34 -28.65 0.86
N ARG A 21 -4.97 -28.02 -0.26
CA ARG A 21 -3.60 -27.51 -0.48
C ARG A 21 -3.37 -26.24 0.36
N PRO A 22 -2.14 -25.93 0.76
CA PRO A 22 -1.86 -24.70 1.53
C PRO A 22 -2.20 -23.42 0.75
N GLU A 23 -2.29 -23.47 -0.58
CA GLU A 23 -2.77 -22.38 -1.43
C GLU A 23 -4.30 -22.18 -1.37
N GLU A 24 -5.03 -23.21 -0.96
CA GLU A 24 -6.51 -23.24 -0.87
C GLU A 24 -7.01 -22.94 0.54
N ILE A 25 -6.12 -22.97 1.55
CA ILE A 25 -6.44 -22.62 2.93
C ILE A 25 -6.18 -21.13 3.12
N PHE A 26 -7.22 -20.39 3.54
CA PHE A 26 -7.13 -18.95 3.77
C PHE A 26 -7.30 -18.60 5.24
N VAL A 27 -6.57 -17.58 5.69
CA VAL A 27 -6.73 -16.98 7.01
C VAL A 27 -7.14 -15.51 6.88
N GLU A 28 -7.95 -15.03 7.82
CA GLU A 28 -8.31 -13.61 7.88
C GLU A 28 -7.14 -12.79 8.42
N ARG A 29 -6.74 -11.79 7.65
CA ARG A 29 -5.67 -10.85 7.98
C ARG A 29 -6.20 -9.45 8.25
N TRP A 30 -7.18 -8.98 7.46
CA TRP A 30 -7.84 -7.67 7.60
C TRP A 30 -9.35 -7.82 7.75
N ASN A 31 -9.89 -7.18 8.79
CA ASN A 31 -11.34 -7.05 8.97
C ASN A 31 -11.95 -6.03 7.99
N LEU A 32 -13.28 -5.95 7.99
CA LEU A 32 -14.03 -5.01 7.14
C LEU A 32 -13.61 -3.55 7.36
N GLN A 33 -13.34 -3.15 8.60
CA GLN A 33 -12.98 -1.77 8.94
C GLN A 33 -11.65 -1.34 8.31
N HIS A 34 -10.67 -2.24 8.24
CA HIS A 34 -9.39 -1.95 7.58
C HIS A 34 -9.58 -1.81 6.07
N ARG A 35 -10.37 -2.71 5.48
CA ARG A 35 -10.67 -2.72 4.04
C ARG A 35 -11.42 -1.46 3.61
N LEU A 36 -12.40 -1.01 4.39
CA LEU A 36 -13.16 0.21 4.09
C LEU A 36 -12.30 1.46 4.18
N GLN A 37 -11.45 1.58 5.20
CA GLN A 37 -10.48 2.68 5.30
C GLN A 37 -9.51 2.67 4.13
N HIS A 38 -8.97 1.49 3.78
CA HIS A 38 -8.07 1.35 2.64
C HIS A 38 -8.75 1.71 1.31
N LEU A 39 -9.98 1.26 1.08
CA LEU A 39 -10.73 1.59 -0.13
C LEU A 39 -10.99 3.10 -0.23
N ALA A 40 -11.42 3.73 0.86
CA ALA A 40 -11.67 5.17 0.88
C ALA A 40 -10.37 5.97 0.68
N LEU A 41 -9.26 5.52 1.29
CA LEU A 41 -7.91 6.04 1.03
C LEU A 41 -7.55 5.90 -0.46
N ALA A 42 -7.64 4.71 -1.03
CA ALA A 42 -7.29 4.44 -2.43
C ALA A 42 -8.10 5.30 -3.41
N VAL A 43 -9.43 5.38 -3.24
CA VAL A 43 -10.30 6.21 -4.08
C VAL A 43 -9.94 7.69 -3.96
N SER A 44 -9.72 8.19 -2.74
CA SER A 44 -9.32 9.58 -2.54
C SER A 44 -7.95 9.90 -3.15
N MET A 45 -6.98 8.99 -3.01
CA MET A 45 -5.63 9.16 -3.51
C MET A 45 -5.58 9.15 -5.04
N VAL A 46 -6.28 8.21 -5.68
CA VAL A 46 -6.41 8.17 -7.15
C VAL A 46 -7.05 9.48 -7.64
N GLY A 47 -8.15 9.92 -7.03
CA GLY A 47 -8.80 11.17 -7.40
C GLY A 47 -7.89 12.40 -7.25
N LEU A 48 -7.15 12.49 -6.14
CA LEU A 48 -6.20 13.58 -5.86
C LEU A 48 -5.03 13.60 -6.84
N LEU A 49 -4.44 12.44 -7.15
CA LEU A 49 -3.34 12.34 -8.11
C LEU A 49 -3.80 12.67 -9.53
N THR A 50 -4.92 12.10 -9.98
CA THR A 50 -5.45 12.36 -11.33
C THR A 50 -5.78 13.85 -11.52
N THR A 51 -6.44 14.47 -10.55
CA THR A 51 -6.83 15.89 -10.65
C THR A 51 -5.66 16.84 -10.38
N GLY A 52 -4.88 16.60 -9.33
CA GLY A 52 -3.78 17.46 -8.90
C GLY A 52 -2.62 17.49 -9.88
N LEU A 53 -2.20 16.34 -10.41
CA LEU A 53 -1.13 16.29 -11.41
C LEU A 53 -1.57 16.92 -12.73
N SER A 54 -2.83 16.76 -13.12
CA SER A 54 -3.38 17.43 -14.32
C SER A 54 -3.39 18.94 -14.15
N ILE A 55 -3.72 19.46 -12.97
CA ILE A 55 -3.65 20.90 -12.67
C ILE A 55 -2.19 21.39 -12.69
N LYS A 56 -1.27 20.68 -12.03
CA LYS A 56 0.16 21.02 -11.97
C LYS A 56 0.81 21.06 -13.35
N TYR A 57 0.55 20.05 -14.18
CA TYR A 57 1.20 19.85 -15.47
C TYR A 57 0.33 20.28 -16.64
N ALA A 58 -0.57 21.25 -16.46
CA ALA A 58 -1.53 21.69 -17.47
C ALA A 58 -0.88 22.18 -18.79
N TYR A 59 0.41 22.54 -18.77
CA TYR A 59 1.18 22.93 -19.96
C TYR A 59 1.70 21.73 -20.77
N THR A 60 1.60 20.50 -20.26
CA THR A 60 2.01 19.27 -20.97
C THR A 60 0.87 18.70 -21.81
N GLY A 61 1.14 18.04 -22.93
CA GLY A 61 0.10 17.62 -23.89
C GLY A 61 -0.95 16.61 -23.38
N TRP A 62 -0.68 15.88 -22.29
CA TRP A 62 -1.62 14.89 -21.74
C TRP A 62 -2.63 15.50 -20.75
N ALA A 63 -2.21 16.49 -19.95
CA ALA A 63 -3.01 17.03 -18.86
C ALA A 63 -4.29 17.76 -19.33
N PRO A 64 -4.28 18.60 -20.39
CA PRO A 64 -5.50 19.18 -20.94
C PRO A 64 -6.53 18.15 -21.39
N ARG A 65 -6.09 16.97 -21.88
CA ARG A 65 -7.01 15.89 -22.29
C ARG A 65 -7.72 15.29 -21.08
N VAL A 66 -6.98 15.05 -19.99
CA VAL A 66 -7.56 14.59 -18.74
C VAL A 66 -8.52 15.63 -18.17
N ILE A 67 -8.12 16.92 -18.16
CA ILE A 67 -9.00 18.01 -17.72
C ILE A 67 -10.28 18.07 -18.56
N ALA A 68 -10.19 17.90 -19.88
CA ALA A 68 -11.35 17.86 -20.76
C ALA A 68 -12.27 16.66 -20.45
N LEU A 69 -11.69 15.47 -20.25
CA LEU A 69 -12.43 14.26 -19.88
C LEU A 69 -13.18 14.42 -18.55
N LEU A 70 -12.58 15.14 -17.59
CA LEU A 70 -13.18 15.44 -16.29
C LEU A 70 -14.20 16.59 -16.34
N GLY A 71 -14.53 17.13 -17.52
CA GLY A 71 -15.52 18.20 -17.68
C GLY A 71 -14.97 19.61 -17.49
N GLY A 72 -13.66 19.82 -17.74
CA GLY A 72 -13.00 21.11 -17.69
C GLY A 72 -12.38 21.48 -16.34
N PHE A 73 -11.63 22.58 -16.29
CA PHE A 73 -10.83 22.96 -15.11
C PHE A 73 -11.66 23.10 -13.83
N ARG A 74 -12.85 23.72 -13.93
CA ARG A 74 -13.76 23.89 -12.79
C ARG A 74 -14.15 22.55 -12.17
N SER A 75 -14.53 21.59 -13.01
CA SER A 75 -14.93 20.24 -12.58
C SER A 75 -13.74 19.49 -11.97
N THR A 76 -12.55 19.56 -12.60
CA THR A 76 -11.31 18.98 -12.06
C THR A 76 -10.98 19.53 -10.67
N LEU A 77 -11.11 20.84 -10.45
CA LEU A 77 -10.85 21.46 -9.14
C LEU A 77 -11.88 21.04 -8.09
N VAL A 78 -13.16 20.93 -8.46
CA VAL A 78 -14.20 20.43 -7.56
C VAL A 78 -13.94 18.98 -7.17
N LEU A 79 -13.59 18.13 -8.13
CA LEU A 79 -13.23 16.74 -7.88
C LEU A 79 -11.99 16.64 -6.97
N HIS A 80 -10.96 17.46 -7.21
CA HIS A 80 -9.78 17.50 -6.34
C HIS A 80 -10.15 17.81 -4.89
N LYS A 81 -10.98 18.84 -4.68
CA LYS A 81 -11.48 19.25 -3.37
C LYS A 81 -12.36 18.18 -2.72
N ALA A 82 -13.22 17.50 -3.48
CA ALA A 82 -14.04 16.40 -2.98
C ALA A 82 -13.19 15.21 -2.55
N SER A 83 -12.18 14.82 -3.33
CA SER A 83 -11.23 13.79 -2.97
C SER A 83 -10.38 14.18 -1.75
N ALA A 84 -9.99 15.46 -1.62
CA ALA A 84 -9.30 15.97 -0.44
C ALA A 84 -10.15 15.85 0.82
N VAL A 85 -11.45 16.20 0.75
CA VAL A 85 -12.37 16.03 1.89
C VAL A 85 -12.49 14.55 2.27
N LEU A 86 -12.64 13.64 1.30
CA LEU A 86 -12.67 12.21 1.59
C LEU A 86 -11.38 11.73 2.28
N LEU A 87 -10.21 12.14 1.78
CA LEU A 87 -8.92 11.80 2.39
C LEU A 87 -8.83 12.32 3.84
N ILE A 88 -9.21 13.57 4.08
CA ILE A 88 -9.23 14.18 5.42
C ILE A 88 -10.16 13.40 6.35
N LEU A 89 -11.35 13.04 5.91
CA LEU A 89 -12.31 12.28 6.72
C LEU A 89 -11.76 10.90 7.10
N VAL A 90 -11.14 10.19 6.15
CA VAL A 90 -10.51 8.88 6.42
C VAL A 90 -9.32 9.03 7.37
N ALA A 91 -8.49 10.06 7.21
CA ALA A 91 -7.36 10.33 8.08
C ALA A 91 -7.80 10.65 9.51
N LEU A 92 -8.83 11.50 9.68
CA LEU A 92 -9.41 11.83 10.98
C LEU A 92 -10.06 10.61 11.64
N TYR A 93 -10.81 9.81 10.87
CA TYR A 93 -11.36 8.55 11.35
C TYR A 93 -10.24 7.62 11.84
N HIS A 94 -9.18 7.45 11.05
CA HIS A 94 -8.06 6.58 11.39
C HIS A 94 -7.35 7.05 12.67
N LEU A 95 -7.10 8.35 12.81
CA LEU A 95 -6.49 8.93 14.01
C LEU A 95 -7.39 8.75 15.24
N GLY A 96 -8.70 8.99 15.10
CA GLY A 96 -9.68 8.75 16.16
C GLY A 96 -9.74 7.29 16.59
N PHE A 97 -9.68 6.37 15.63
CA PHE A 97 -9.61 4.93 15.86
C PHE A 97 -8.35 4.52 16.64
N LEU A 98 -7.18 5.01 16.23
CA LEU A 98 -5.92 4.77 16.94
C LEU A 98 -5.97 5.32 18.37
N LEU A 99 -6.47 6.55 18.54
CA LEU A 99 -6.62 7.20 19.84
C LEU A 99 -7.57 6.43 20.77
N TYR A 100 -8.71 5.97 20.24
CA TYR A 100 -9.70 5.19 21.00
C TYR A 100 -9.08 3.90 21.54
N HIS A 101 -8.40 3.12 20.69
CA HIS A 101 -7.76 1.88 21.13
C HIS A 101 -6.55 2.15 22.04
N TRP A 102 -5.83 3.26 21.84
CA TRP A 102 -4.70 3.63 22.70
C TRP A 102 -5.17 3.89 24.13
N ARG A 103 -6.25 4.66 24.29
CA ARG A 103 -6.85 4.93 25.61
C ARG A 103 -7.40 3.69 26.31
N ARG A 104 -7.69 2.63 25.56
CA ARG A 104 -8.16 1.34 26.10
C ARG A 104 -7.04 0.32 26.33
N GLY A 105 -5.78 0.67 26.04
CA GLY A 105 -4.67 -0.28 26.12
C GLY A 105 -4.72 -1.39 25.06
N GLN A 106 -5.51 -1.21 24.00
CA GLN A 106 -5.76 -2.19 22.94
C GLN A 106 -4.93 -1.91 21.67
N VAL A 107 -3.95 -1.00 21.72
CA VAL A 107 -3.07 -0.73 20.58
C VAL A 107 -2.11 -1.87 20.39
N THR A 108 -1.92 -2.22 19.12
CA THR A 108 -0.93 -3.21 18.73
C THR A 108 0.21 -2.48 18.08
N TRP A 109 1.41 -2.89 18.48
CA TRP A 109 2.64 -2.24 18.09
C TRP A 109 3.22 -2.85 16.80
N SER A 110 2.42 -3.59 16.05
CA SER A 110 2.82 -4.29 14.82
C SER A 110 3.24 -3.34 13.71
N MET A 111 2.62 -2.14 13.63
CA MET A 111 2.99 -1.10 12.66
C MET A 111 4.12 -0.16 13.14
N ARG A 112 4.60 -0.32 14.37
CA ARG A 112 5.68 0.52 14.89
C ARG A 112 7.01 0.07 14.28
N PRO A 113 7.79 0.98 13.65
CA PRO A 113 9.16 0.64 13.23
C PRO A 113 10.03 0.31 14.44
N THR A 114 10.80 -0.76 14.32
CA THR A 114 11.69 -1.32 15.34
C THR A 114 13.10 -1.46 14.81
N ARG A 115 14.07 -1.74 15.70
CA ARG A 115 15.44 -2.05 15.27
C ARG A 115 15.52 -3.30 14.38
N LYS A 116 14.61 -4.26 14.57
CA LYS A 116 14.51 -5.45 13.71
C LYS A 116 14.20 -5.05 12.26
N ASP A 117 13.35 -4.06 12.03
CA ASP A 117 13.00 -3.63 10.67
C ASP A 117 14.22 -3.10 9.89
N ALA A 118 15.13 -2.38 10.56
CA ALA A 118 16.38 -1.92 9.96
C ALA A 118 17.34 -3.09 9.65
N LEU A 119 17.43 -4.06 10.56
CA LEU A 119 18.23 -5.27 10.36
C LEU A 119 17.65 -6.14 9.23
N ASP A 120 16.33 -6.28 9.17
CA ASP A 120 15.61 -7.01 8.15
C ASP A 120 15.79 -6.35 6.78
N ALA A 121 15.83 -5.01 6.70
CA ALA A 121 16.12 -4.30 5.45
C ALA A 121 17.55 -4.57 4.94
N VAL A 122 18.55 -4.56 5.84
CA VAL A 122 19.94 -4.89 5.47
C VAL A 122 20.06 -6.36 5.08
N HIS A 123 19.44 -7.27 5.84
CA HIS A 123 19.38 -8.70 5.51
C HIS A 123 18.74 -8.88 4.14
N HIS A 124 17.59 -8.24 3.88
CA HIS A 124 16.90 -8.34 2.59
C HIS A 124 17.80 -7.90 1.45
N ALA A 125 18.52 -6.77 1.60
CA ALA A 125 19.47 -6.31 0.60
C ALA A 125 20.60 -7.32 0.35
N LEU A 126 21.20 -7.89 1.41
CA LEU A 126 22.24 -8.91 1.28
C LEU A 126 21.72 -10.20 0.63
N TYR A 127 20.48 -10.59 0.92
CA TYR A 127 19.82 -11.73 0.28
C TYR A 127 19.60 -11.48 -1.22
N LEU A 128 19.08 -10.30 -1.59
CA LEU A 128 18.87 -9.91 -2.99
C LEU A 128 20.19 -9.81 -3.78
N LEU A 129 21.28 -9.38 -3.13
CA LEU A 129 22.62 -9.36 -3.71
C LEU A 129 23.28 -10.75 -3.77
N GLY A 130 22.63 -11.80 -3.29
CA GLY A 130 23.15 -13.16 -3.24
C GLY A 130 24.28 -13.37 -2.22
N LEU A 131 24.55 -12.37 -1.38
CA LEU A 131 25.55 -12.45 -0.30
C LEU A 131 25.04 -13.26 0.90
N ARG A 132 23.73 -13.50 0.97
CA ARG A 132 23.09 -14.38 1.95
C ARG A 132 22.13 -15.35 1.25
N ARG A 133 22.05 -16.58 1.77
CA ARG A 133 21.26 -17.67 1.17
C ARG A 133 19.80 -17.67 1.62
N ASP A 134 19.55 -17.27 2.85
CA ASP A 134 18.23 -17.25 3.46
C ASP A 134 17.60 -15.85 3.39
N PRO A 135 16.30 -15.71 3.06
CA PRO A 135 15.60 -14.44 3.13
C PRO A 135 15.35 -14.02 4.60
N PRO A 136 15.14 -12.71 4.86
CA PRO A 136 14.71 -12.23 6.17
C PRO A 136 13.37 -12.84 6.57
N ARG A 137 13.23 -13.16 7.85
CA ARG A 137 11.99 -13.68 8.43
C ARG A 137 11.15 -12.50 8.90
N PHE A 138 10.24 -12.04 8.04
CA PHE A 138 9.38 -10.92 8.36
C PHE A 138 8.28 -11.31 9.35
N ASP A 139 7.84 -10.29 10.07
CA ASP A 139 6.71 -10.37 10.98
C ASP A 139 5.39 -10.08 10.25
N ARG A 140 4.29 -9.87 10.98
CA ARG A 140 2.95 -9.53 10.45
C ARG A 140 2.98 -8.44 9.39
N TYR A 141 3.90 -7.49 9.52
CA TYR A 141 4.24 -6.55 8.46
C TYR A 141 5.77 -6.52 8.28
N SER A 142 6.20 -6.50 7.03
CA SER A 142 7.59 -6.30 6.63
C SER A 142 8.05 -4.87 6.90
N TYR A 143 9.37 -4.62 6.87
CA TYR A 143 9.91 -3.27 7.02
C TYR A 143 9.38 -2.32 5.93
N LEU A 144 9.14 -2.84 4.72
CA LEU A 144 8.67 -2.06 3.59
C LEU A 144 7.21 -1.63 3.77
N GLU A 145 6.33 -2.55 4.18
CA GLU A 145 4.93 -2.23 4.49
C GLU A 145 4.80 -1.19 5.62
N LYS A 146 5.64 -1.32 6.67
CA LYS A 146 5.67 -0.32 7.75
C LYS A 146 6.20 1.03 7.27
N PHE A 147 7.21 1.02 6.40
CA PHE A 147 7.73 2.23 5.79
C PHE A 147 6.67 2.93 4.93
N GLU A 148 5.93 2.20 4.11
CA GLU A 148 4.83 2.74 3.30
C GLU A 148 3.70 3.30 4.17
N TYR A 149 3.31 2.57 5.23
CA TYR A 149 2.33 3.06 6.19
C TYR A 149 2.77 4.38 6.82
N LEU A 150 4.04 4.47 7.27
CA LEU A 150 4.59 5.68 7.86
C LEU A 150 4.68 6.83 6.84
N ALA A 151 5.14 6.55 5.62
CA ALA A 151 5.26 7.52 4.55
C ALA A 151 3.90 8.12 4.20
N ILE A 152 2.86 7.29 4.08
CA ILE A 152 1.49 7.75 3.83
C ILE A 152 0.95 8.54 5.02
N PHE A 153 1.15 8.07 6.26
CA PHE A 153 0.69 8.78 7.46
C PHE A 153 1.28 10.18 7.55
N TRP A 154 2.59 10.33 7.32
CA TRP A 154 3.26 11.62 7.28
C TRP A 154 2.84 12.46 6.07
N GLY A 155 2.77 11.83 4.89
CA GLY A 155 2.31 12.47 3.65
C GLY A 155 0.91 13.06 3.80
N MET A 156 -0.02 12.40 4.51
CA MET A 156 -1.34 12.95 4.82
C MET A 156 -1.27 14.24 5.64
N VAL A 157 -0.34 14.34 6.60
CA VAL A 157 -0.17 15.56 7.40
C VAL A 157 0.35 16.69 6.51
N VAL A 158 1.42 16.44 5.74
CA VAL A 158 2.02 17.45 4.86
C VAL A 158 1.03 17.89 3.78
N MET A 159 0.40 16.95 3.06
CA MET A 159 -0.57 17.22 2.00
C MET A 159 -1.86 17.85 2.55
N GLY A 160 -2.34 17.39 3.69
CA GLY A 160 -3.54 17.92 4.34
C GLY A 160 -3.36 19.37 4.78
N LEU A 161 -2.27 19.68 5.50
CA LEU A 161 -2.00 21.03 5.99
C LEU A 161 -1.70 22.01 4.85
N SER A 162 -0.82 21.61 3.92
CA SER A 162 -0.50 22.46 2.76
C SER A 162 -1.72 22.65 1.84
N GLY A 163 -2.52 21.61 1.62
CA GLY A 163 -3.74 21.67 0.82
C GLY A 163 -4.80 22.58 1.45
N LEU A 164 -5.01 22.49 2.77
CA LEU A 164 -5.93 23.38 3.49
C LEU A 164 -5.48 24.85 3.43
N ALA A 165 -4.18 25.11 3.59
CA ALA A 165 -3.65 26.46 3.46
C ALA A 165 -3.84 27.04 2.04
N LEU A 166 -3.65 26.21 1.00
CA LEU A 166 -3.90 26.59 -0.39
C LEU A 166 -5.39 26.72 -0.72
N TRP A 167 -6.26 26.00 -0.01
CA TRP A 167 -7.71 26.15 -0.14
C TRP A 167 -8.19 27.46 0.51
N PHE A 168 -7.62 27.85 1.65
CA PHE A 168 -7.96 29.07 2.39
C PHE A 168 -6.79 30.07 2.45
N PRO A 169 -6.34 30.61 1.30
CA PRO A 169 -5.09 31.39 1.22
C PRO A 169 -5.15 32.69 2.01
N GLU A 170 -6.33 33.30 2.17
CA GLU A 170 -6.48 34.52 2.97
C GLU A 170 -6.24 34.27 4.46
N VAL A 171 -6.70 33.13 4.98
CA VAL A 171 -6.50 32.74 6.38
C VAL A 171 -5.03 32.38 6.61
N ALA A 172 -4.47 31.53 5.75
CA ALA A 172 -3.07 31.14 5.84
C ALA A 172 -2.12 32.33 5.70
N GLY A 173 -2.40 33.26 4.77
CA GLY A 173 -1.62 34.47 4.56
C GLY A 173 -1.64 35.43 5.77
N ARG A 174 -2.75 35.49 6.52
CA ARG A 174 -2.83 36.27 7.77
C ARG A 174 -2.09 35.60 8.93
N LEU A 175 -2.15 34.27 9.04
CA LEU A 175 -1.54 33.54 10.15
C LEU A 175 -0.02 33.37 10.01
N ALA A 176 0.46 33.14 8.79
CA ALA A 176 1.85 32.72 8.55
C ALA A 176 2.61 33.64 7.57
N GLY A 177 1.93 34.59 6.93
CA GLY A 177 2.51 35.49 5.94
C GLY A 177 2.37 34.97 4.51
N ARG A 178 2.47 35.88 3.53
CA ARG A 178 2.25 35.56 2.10
C ARG A 178 3.29 34.59 1.54
N TRP A 179 4.55 34.70 1.96
CA TRP A 179 5.65 33.84 1.50
C TRP A 179 5.40 32.35 1.81
N VAL A 180 4.63 32.05 2.88
CA VAL A 180 4.28 30.69 3.25
C VAL A 180 3.37 30.04 2.22
N LEU A 181 2.52 30.79 1.51
CA LEU A 181 1.68 30.23 0.46
C LEU A 181 2.51 29.72 -0.72
N ASP A 182 3.58 30.44 -1.08
CA ASP A 182 4.47 30.02 -2.16
C ASP A 182 5.30 28.80 -1.74
N ALA A 183 5.81 28.78 -0.51
CA ALA A 183 6.49 27.60 0.05
C ALA A 183 5.55 26.37 0.10
N LEU A 184 4.31 26.54 0.59
CA LEU A 184 3.35 25.45 0.67
C LEU A 184 2.90 24.97 -0.70
N ARG A 185 2.84 25.84 -1.72
CA ARG A 185 2.60 25.42 -3.11
C ARG A 185 3.71 24.49 -3.60
N VAL A 186 4.97 24.81 -3.33
CA VAL A 186 6.12 23.97 -3.70
C VAL A 186 6.06 22.64 -2.94
N VAL A 187 5.87 22.68 -1.62
CA VAL A 187 5.79 21.48 -0.78
C VAL A 187 4.65 20.57 -1.22
N HIS A 188 3.43 21.09 -1.36
CA HIS A 188 2.25 20.30 -1.78
C HIS A 188 2.47 19.65 -3.16
N SER A 189 3.03 20.41 -4.09
CA SER A 189 3.27 19.99 -5.46
C SER A 189 4.36 18.92 -5.58
N ASN A 190 5.44 19.04 -4.80
CA ASN A 190 6.56 18.09 -4.83
C ASN A 190 6.24 16.84 -4.02
N GLU A 191 5.58 16.99 -2.88
CA GLU A 191 5.13 15.85 -2.07
C GLU A 191 4.10 15.00 -2.85
N ALA A 192 3.17 15.60 -3.59
CA ALA A 192 2.27 14.85 -4.48
C ALA A 192 3.02 14.00 -5.51
N PHE A 193 4.16 14.49 -6.00
CA PHE A 193 4.98 13.76 -6.94
C PHE A 193 5.76 12.62 -6.27
N VAL A 194 6.33 12.85 -5.09
CA VAL A 194 6.96 11.79 -4.28
C VAL A 194 5.94 10.71 -3.91
N ALA A 195 4.72 11.10 -3.52
CA ALA A 195 3.63 10.18 -3.25
C ALA A 195 3.26 9.33 -4.46
N LEU A 196 3.18 9.94 -5.67
CA LEU A 196 2.96 9.19 -6.91
C LEU A 196 4.04 8.11 -7.11
N LEU A 197 5.32 8.46 -6.92
CA LEU A 197 6.43 7.51 -7.07
C LEU A 197 6.33 6.37 -6.04
N SER A 198 6.08 6.70 -4.78
CA SER A 198 5.92 5.70 -3.72
C SER A 198 4.75 4.76 -4.00
N LEU A 199 3.63 5.29 -4.52
CA LEU A 199 2.49 4.46 -4.89
C LEU A 199 2.82 3.57 -6.09
N ALA A 200 3.41 4.13 -7.15
CA ALA A 200 3.66 3.39 -8.38
C ALA A 200 4.68 2.26 -8.18
N PHE A 201 5.79 2.52 -7.49
CA PHE A 201 6.93 1.59 -7.40
C PHE A 201 7.02 0.81 -6.09
N GLY A 202 6.54 1.37 -4.98
CA GLY A 202 6.41 0.61 -3.74
C GLY A 202 5.11 -0.16 -3.75
N HIS A 203 4.02 0.58 -3.57
CA HIS A 203 2.75 -0.01 -3.21
C HIS A 203 2.13 -0.87 -4.31
N PHE A 204 1.99 -0.32 -5.52
CA PHE A 204 1.36 -1.03 -6.63
C PHE A 204 2.18 -2.24 -7.07
N PHE A 205 3.51 -2.11 -7.10
CA PHE A 205 4.37 -3.23 -7.43
C PHE A 205 4.16 -4.39 -6.44
N MET A 206 4.25 -4.14 -5.14
CA MET A 206 4.12 -5.20 -4.13
C MET A 206 2.70 -5.75 -4.01
N ALA A 207 1.68 -4.88 -4.07
CA ALA A 207 0.29 -5.27 -3.79
C ALA A 207 -0.50 -5.73 -5.02
N HIS A 208 -0.08 -5.34 -6.24
CA HIS A 208 -0.83 -5.63 -7.47
C HIS A 208 -0.01 -6.37 -8.52
N PHE A 209 1.25 -6.02 -8.69
CA PHE A 209 2.03 -6.54 -9.81
C PHE A 209 3.00 -7.66 -9.45
N HIS A 210 3.29 -7.86 -8.16
CA HIS A 210 4.15 -8.93 -7.71
C HIS A 210 3.59 -10.29 -8.19
N PRO A 211 4.42 -11.15 -8.83
CA PRO A 211 3.92 -12.36 -9.48
C PRO A 211 3.09 -13.25 -8.55
N ALA A 212 3.45 -13.35 -7.27
CA ALA A 212 2.75 -14.18 -6.28
C ALA A 212 1.30 -13.76 -6.02
N VAL A 213 0.95 -12.49 -6.26
CA VAL A 213 -0.39 -11.94 -5.99
C VAL A 213 -1.04 -11.32 -7.21
N PHE A 214 -0.40 -11.37 -8.38
CA PHE A 214 -0.94 -10.80 -9.62
C PHE A 214 -2.32 -11.39 -9.95
N PRO A 215 -3.32 -10.55 -10.32
CA PRO A 215 -3.24 -9.10 -10.61
C PRO A 215 -3.44 -8.19 -9.39
N SER A 216 -3.72 -8.75 -8.21
CA SER A 216 -4.04 -7.99 -7.00
C SER A 216 -4.08 -8.88 -5.76
N SER A 217 -3.42 -8.46 -4.68
CA SER A 217 -3.50 -9.15 -3.40
C SER A 217 -4.94 -9.23 -2.89
N PRO A 218 -5.44 -10.42 -2.49
CA PRO A 218 -6.79 -10.57 -1.95
C PRO A 218 -7.00 -9.88 -0.61
N VAL A 219 -5.93 -9.48 0.08
CA VAL A 219 -5.99 -8.91 1.43
C VAL A 219 -6.77 -7.60 1.45
N TRP A 220 -6.58 -6.70 0.47
CA TRP A 220 -7.19 -5.37 0.54
C TRP A 220 -8.69 -5.36 0.24
N TYR A 221 -9.20 -6.32 -0.56
CA TYR A 221 -10.63 -6.39 -0.91
C TYR A 221 -11.39 -7.50 -0.18
N SER A 222 -10.77 -8.65 0.08
CA SER A 222 -11.41 -9.79 0.77
C SER A 222 -11.01 -9.89 2.24
N GLY A 223 -9.87 -9.34 2.63
CA GLY A 223 -9.34 -9.44 3.99
C GLY A 223 -8.56 -10.71 4.28
N ARG A 224 -8.42 -11.61 3.30
CA ARG A 224 -7.86 -12.95 3.48
C ARG A 224 -6.54 -13.13 2.74
N ILE A 225 -5.67 -13.97 3.28
CA ILE A 225 -4.39 -14.39 2.71
C ILE A 225 -4.32 -15.92 2.70
N SER A 226 -3.74 -16.53 1.66
CA SER A 226 -3.55 -17.98 1.63
C SER A 226 -2.44 -18.39 2.60
N LEU A 227 -2.53 -19.60 3.15
CA LEU A 227 -1.56 -20.12 4.12
C LEU A 227 -0.16 -20.25 3.50
N ALA A 228 -0.09 -20.68 2.23
CA ALA A 228 1.17 -20.73 1.48
C ALA A 228 1.82 -19.34 1.36
N HIS A 229 1.06 -18.31 0.98
CA HIS A 229 1.58 -16.96 0.82
C HIS A 229 1.97 -16.33 2.18
N LEU A 230 1.18 -16.60 3.23
CA LEU A 230 1.52 -16.18 4.59
C LEU A 230 2.83 -16.83 5.07
N ALA A 231 3.06 -18.11 4.79
CA ALA A 231 4.28 -18.81 5.16
C ALA A 231 5.53 -18.24 4.47
N GLU A 232 5.39 -17.83 3.22
CA GLU A 232 6.46 -17.26 2.41
C GLU A 232 6.80 -15.82 2.84
N GLU A 233 5.79 -14.94 2.92
CA GLU A 233 6.01 -13.51 3.16
C GLU A 233 6.07 -13.13 4.65
N HIS A 234 5.38 -13.88 5.52
CA HIS A 234 5.22 -13.53 6.94
C HIS A 234 5.38 -14.74 7.88
N PRO A 235 6.55 -15.41 7.84
CA PRO A 235 6.77 -16.65 8.57
C PRO A 235 6.60 -16.51 10.10
N LEU A 236 6.95 -15.37 10.68
CA LEU A 236 6.79 -15.17 12.13
C LEU A 236 5.33 -14.94 12.54
N GLU A 237 4.49 -14.41 11.64
CA GLU A 237 3.05 -14.31 11.89
C GLU A 237 2.42 -15.71 11.90
N LEU A 238 2.81 -16.55 10.94
CA LEU A 238 2.37 -17.94 10.86
C LEU A 238 2.70 -18.72 12.15
N GLU A 239 3.94 -18.61 12.65
CA GLU A 239 4.36 -19.28 13.89
C GLU A 239 3.49 -18.87 15.08
N ARG A 240 3.24 -17.57 15.26
CA ARG A 240 2.38 -17.10 16.35
C ARG A 240 0.93 -17.55 16.21
N LEU A 241 0.41 -17.64 14.98
CA LEU A 241 -0.94 -18.18 14.75
C LEU A 241 -1.00 -19.68 15.08
N ALA A 242 0.06 -20.43 14.78
CA ALA A 242 0.19 -21.84 15.14
C ALA A 242 0.25 -22.03 16.65
N GLU A 243 1.12 -21.28 17.34
CA GLU A 243 1.27 -21.30 18.79
C GLU A 243 -0.04 -20.92 19.52
N ALA A 244 -0.79 -19.97 18.96
CA ALA A 244 -2.08 -19.55 19.50
C ALA A 244 -3.24 -20.50 19.15
N GLY A 245 -3.01 -21.57 18.37
CA GLY A 245 -4.06 -22.50 17.93
C GLY A 245 -5.11 -21.87 17.01
N ARG A 246 -4.76 -20.80 16.28
CA ARG A 246 -5.66 -20.01 15.43
C ARG A 246 -5.63 -20.42 13.95
N LEU A 247 -4.82 -21.44 13.61
CA LEU A 247 -4.75 -21.94 12.24
C LEU A 247 -5.91 -22.91 11.93
N PRO A 248 -6.43 -22.92 10.69
CA PRO A 248 -7.49 -23.83 10.28
C PRO A 248 -7.08 -25.31 10.42
N SER A 249 -8.03 -26.20 10.69
CA SER A 249 -7.78 -27.65 10.71
C SER A 249 -7.16 -28.14 9.40
N GLY A 250 -6.14 -28.99 9.47
CA GLY A 250 -5.44 -29.51 8.29
C GLY A 250 -4.23 -28.67 7.84
N TRP A 251 -3.85 -27.62 8.59
CA TRP A 251 -2.75 -26.73 8.22
C TRP A 251 -1.37 -27.41 8.24
N VAL A 252 -1.14 -28.36 9.17
CA VAL A 252 0.12 -29.12 9.29
C VAL A 252 0.30 -30.00 8.04
N GLU A 253 -0.75 -30.71 7.67
CA GLU A 253 -0.80 -31.57 6.50
C GLU A 253 -0.67 -30.76 5.21
N ALA A 254 -1.24 -29.55 5.17
CA ALA A 254 -1.14 -28.65 4.04
C ALA A 254 0.30 -28.11 3.86
N LEU A 255 0.95 -27.61 4.93
CA LEU A 255 2.33 -27.12 4.85
C LEU A 255 3.36 -28.23 4.62
N GLY A 256 3.08 -29.45 5.10
CA GLY A 256 3.91 -30.63 4.85
C GLY A 256 3.82 -31.17 3.43
N ARG A 257 2.83 -30.74 2.64
CA ARG A 257 2.77 -31.04 1.22
C ARG A 257 3.67 -30.06 0.47
N PRO A 258 4.48 -30.53 -0.51
CA PRO A 258 5.08 -29.59 -1.45
C PRO A 258 3.93 -28.76 -2.05
N ALA A 259 4.05 -27.43 -2.00
CA ALA A 259 3.19 -26.55 -2.78
C ALA A 259 3.26 -27.09 -4.21
N GLY A 260 2.21 -27.77 -4.64
CA GLY A 260 2.23 -28.49 -5.89
C GLY A 260 2.38 -27.44 -6.97
N ASP A 261 3.58 -27.33 -7.54
CA ASP A 261 4.04 -26.23 -8.41
C ASP A 261 2.86 -25.65 -9.19
N PRO A 262 2.21 -24.56 -8.72
CA PRO A 262 0.88 -24.19 -9.21
C PRO A 262 0.92 -23.84 -10.71
N CYS A 263 2.12 -23.64 -11.27
CA CYS A 263 2.26 -23.69 -12.70
C CYS A 263 3.67 -23.99 -13.23
N HIS A 264 4.01 -25.26 -13.45
CA HIS A 264 5.13 -25.59 -14.35
C HIS A 264 4.85 -25.12 -15.80
N ARG A 265 3.58 -24.98 -16.20
CA ARG A 265 3.17 -24.60 -17.57
C ARG A 265 3.25 -23.08 -17.85
N LEU A 266 3.17 -22.23 -16.83
CA LEU A 266 3.24 -20.76 -16.97
C LEU A 266 4.59 -20.18 -16.50
N ARG A 267 5.59 -21.01 -16.17
CA ARG A 267 6.90 -20.55 -15.67
C ARG A 267 7.67 -19.69 -16.69
N GLY A 268 7.54 -20.00 -17.98
CA GLY A 268 8.07 -19.17 -19.06
C GLY A 268 7.28 -17.87 -19.25
N TRP A 269 5.95 -17.95 -19.20
CA TRP A 269 5.05 -16.80 -19.33
C TRP A 269 5.16 -15.81 -18.16
N ARG A 270 5.27 -16.29 -16.90
CA ARG A 270 5.50 -15.43 -15.73
C ARG A 270 6.86 -14.75 -15.73
N ARG A 271 7.91 -15.41 -16.26
CA ARG A 271 9.22 -14.78 -16.45
C ARG A 271 9.19 -13.75 -17.59
N ALA A 272 8.53 -14.06 -18.70
CA ALA A 272 8.36 -13.13 -19.80
C ALA A 272 7.52 -11.92 -19.38
N LEU A 273 6.43 -12.13 -18.64
CA LEU A 273 5.62 -11.08 -18.03
C LEU A 273 6.45 -10.27 -17.03
N GLY A 274 7.19 -10.92 -16.13
CA GLY A 274 8.06 -10.21 -15.18
C GLY A 274 9.18 -9.40 -15.85
N VAL A 275 9.73 -9.86 -16.98
CA VAL A 275 10.72 -9.10 -17.75
C VAL A 275 10.07 -7.92 -18.49
N VAL A 276 8.92 -8.15 -19.15
CA VAL A 276 8.16 -7.09 -19.83
C VAL A 276 7.73 -6.02 -18.82
N GLU A 277 7.26 -6.46 -17.66
CA GLU A 277 6.87 -5.63 -16.54
C GLU A 277 8.07 -4.84 -15.99
N LEU A 278 9.22 -5.47 -15.75
CA LEU A 278 10.45 -4.80 -15.34
C LEU A 278 10.90 -3.75 -16.37
N VAL A 279 10.78 -4.05 -17.66
CA VAL A 279 11.09 -3.11 -18.75
C VAL A 279 10.11 -1.95 -18.76
N ILE A 280 8.81 -2.20 -18.61
CA ILE A 280 7.78 -1.16 -18.52
C ILE A 280 8.03 -0.29 -17.29
N TYR A 281 8.29 -0.86 -16.12
CA TYR A 281 8.57 -0.08 -14.91
C TYR A 281 9.88 0.68 -15.00
N SER A 282 10.93 0.09 -15.58
CA SER A 282 12.20 0.79 -15.78
C SER A 282 12.04 1.93 -16.79
N ALA A 283 11.24 1.76 -17.84
CA ALA A 283 10.93 2.79 -18.82
C ALA A 283 10.05 3.91 -18.23
N ILE A 284 9.01 3.56 -17.46
CA ILE A 284 8.19 4.51 -16.72
C ILE A 284 9.06 5.26 -15.71
N PHE A 285 9.90 4.57 -14.94
CA PHE A 285 10.80 5.16 -13.97
C PHE A 285 11.79 6.13 -14.64
N TYR A 286 12.46 5.70 -15.70
CA TYR A 286 13.35 6.54 -16.49
C TYR A 286 12.61 7.77 -17.06
N TYR A 287 11.40 7.58 -17.60
CA TYR A 287 10.57 8.68 -18.08
C TYR A 287 10.17 9.65 -16.96
N LEU A 288 9.78 9.14 -15.79
CA LEU A 288 9.44 9.96 -14.63
C LEU A 288 10.68 10.72 -14.12
N LEU A 289 11.85 10.09 -14.07
CA LEU A 289 13.11 10.74 -13.71
C LEU A 289 13.46 11.86 -14.72
N LEU A 290 13.43 11.56 -16.01
CA LEU A 290 13.70 12.55 -17.06
C LEU A 290 12.69 13.71 -17.08
N THR A 291 11.42 13.42 -16.82
CA THR A 291 10.36 14.42 -16.89
C THR A 291 10.38 15.32 -15.66
N PHE A 292 10.68 14.77 -14.48
CA PHE A 292 10.42 15.46 -13.22
C PHE A 292 11.66 15.85 -12.42
N ILE A 293 12.84 15.22 -12.61
CA ILE A 293 14.09 15.69 -11.98
C ILE A 293 14.52 17.07 -12.52
N PRO A 294 14.54 17.32 -13.84
CA PRO A 294 14.86 18.66 -14.34
C PRO A 294 13.88 19.72 -13.84
N MET A 295 12.63 19.33 -13.57
CA MET A 295 11.58 20.19 -13.02
C MET A 295 11.64 20.41 -11.50
N LEU A 296 12.37 19.56 -10.78
CA LEU A 296 12.66 19.75 -9.35
C LEU A 296 13.84 20.72 -9.14
N LEU A 297 14.69 20.88 -10.16
CA LEU A 297 15.91 21.69 -10.13
C LEU A 297 15.79 23.01 -10.91
N ALA A 298 14.67 23.23 -11.59
CA ALA A 298 14.34 24.45 -12.33
C ALA A 298 13.29 25.27 -11.58
#